data_AF-A0A1F2YQ95-F1
#
_entry.id   AF-A0A1F2YQ95-F1
#
_cell.length_a   1.000
_cell.length_b   1.000
_cell.length_c   1.000
_cell.angle_alpha   90.00
_cell.angle_beta   90.00
_cell.angle_gamma   90.00
#
_symmetry.space_group_name_H-M   'P 1'
#
loop_
_entity.id
_entity.type
_entity.pdbx_description
1 polymer ?
#
loop_
_entity_poly.entity_id
_entity_poly.type
_entity_poly.pdbx_seq_one_letter_code
_entity_poly.pdbx_strand_id
1 'polypeptide(L)'
;MGEVVLFPDELEALRLADLEGLYQDAAAEVMGVSRPTFARILLSARKKVSDALFHAKSLSINEGHENMIENVRKFTCKDCGKEFELAYGGGRPEKCTECGGENFNRVGGCGAQIRRRRNTNLASAASGENQVAGAGMGMGRGRGCARGNGCGGGRGRGCV
;
A
#
# COMPACT_ATOMS: atom_id res chain seq x y z
N MET A 1 6.23 12.15 22.96
CA MET A 1 7.03 13.10 22.17
C MET A 1 7.19 12.50 20.79
N GLY A 2 6.83 13.23 19.74
CA GLY A 2 6.87 12.72 18.36
C GLY A 2 8.21 12.99 17.70
N GLU A 3 8.51 12.22 16.66
CA GLU A 3 9.68 12.39 15.81
C GLU A 3 9.22 12.70 14.39
N VAL A 4 9.96 13.58 13.71
CA VAL A 4 9.76 13.89 12.29
C VAL A 4 11.02 13.53 11.55
N VAL A 5 10.86 12.67 10.54
CA VAL A 5 11.94 12.20 9.69
C VAL A 5 11.96 12.99 8.39
N LEU A 6 13.10 13.60 8.09
CA LEU A 6 13.40 14.22 6.80
C LEU A 6 14.20 13.25 5.92
N PHE A 7 13.78 13.12 4.66
CA PHE A 7 14.49 12.33 3.66
C PHE A 7 15.63 13.14 3.03
N PRO A 8 16.64 12.48 2.42
CA PRO A 8 17.76 13.18 1.81
C PRO A 8 17.32 14.09 0.67
N ASP A 9 16.34 13.66 -0.14
CA ASP A 9 15.76 14.47 -1.22
C ASP A 9 15.06 15.74 -0.69
N GLU A 10 14.41 15.63 0.47
CA GLU A 10 13.72 16.75 1.13
C GLU A 10 14.73 17.76 1.70
N LEU A 11 15.82 17.25 2.27
CA LEU A 11 16.93 18.07 2.78
C LEU A 11 17.62 18.82 1.63
N GLU A 12 17.91 18.13 0.53
CA GLU A 12 18.55 18.73 -0.64
C GLU A 12 17.66 19.79 -1.29
N ALA A 13 16.35 19.54 -1.39
CA ALA A 13 15.41 20.53 -1.89
C ALA A 13 15.36 21.80 -1.01
N LEU A 14 15.40 21.66 0.32
CA LEU A 14 15.50 22.79 1.25
C LEU A 14 16.82 23.55 1.07
N ARG A 15 17.94 22.83 0.91
CA ARG A 15 19.26 23.43 0.69
C ARG A 15 19.26 24.31 -0.57
N LEU A 16 18.81 23.77 -1.70
CA LEU A 16 18.81 24.48 -2.99
C LEU A 16 17.83 25.67 -3.00
N ALA A 17 16.63 25.50 -2.47
CA ALA A 17 15.61 26.54 -2.54
C ALA A 17 15.75 27.60 -1.44
N ASP A 18 15.92 27.18 -0.17
CA ASP A 18 15.83 28.06 0.99
C ASP A 18 17.19 28.58 1.46
N LEU A 19 18.27 27.81 1.27
CA LEU A 19 19.62 28.21 1.67
C LEU A 19 20.41 28.84 0.51
N GLU A 20 20.36 28.27 -0.69
CA GLU A 20 21.02 28.82 -1.88
C GLU A 20 20.16 29.81 -2.66
N GLY A 21 18.85 29.86 -2.41
CA GLY A 21 17.94 30.80 -3.04
C GLY A 21 17.70 30.54 -4.54
N LEU A 22 17.95 29.31 -5.02
CA LEU A 22 17.74 28.97 -6.42
C LEU A 22 16.26 28.99 -6.78
N TYR A 23 15.97 29.46 -7.99
CA TYR A 23 14.63 29.38 -8.54
C TYR A 23 14.24 27.91 -8.78
N GLN A 24 12.94 27.59 -8.66
CA GLN A 24 12.46 26.20 -8.71
C GLN A 24 12.89 25.44 -9.97
N ASP A 25 13.01 26.13 -11.11
CA ASP A 25 13.44 25.50 -12.36
C ASP A 25 14.90 25.07 -12.28
N ALA A 26 15.80 25.96 -11.85
CA ALA A 26 17.22 25.66 -11.68
C ALA A 26 17.46 24.59 -10.59
N ALA A 27 16.73 24.67 -9.48
CA ALA A 27 16.84 23.67 -8.41
C ALA A 27 16.35 22.28 -8.86
N ALA A 28 15.28 22.22 -9.68
CA ALA A 28 14.80 20.98 -10.26
C ALA A 28 15.81 20.37 -11.26
N GLU A 29 16.47 21.20 -12.06
CA GLU A 29 17.55 20.79 -12.97
C GLU A 29 18.74 20.20 -12.20
N VAL A 30 19.16 20.85 -11.11
CA VAL A 30 20.26 20.36 -10.25
C VAL A 30 19.91 19.00 -9.61
N MET A 31 18.66 18.82 -9.18
CA MET A 31 18.20 17.53 -8.64
C MET A 31 17.90 16.47 -9.71
N GLY A 32 17.93 16.81 -11.00
CA GLY A 32 17.59 15.87 -12.08
C GLY A 32 16.12 15.41 -12.07
N VAL A 33 15.21 16.21 -11.51
CA VAL A 33 13.78 15.88 -11.43
C VAL A 33 12.93 16.89 -12.20
N SER A 34 11.67 16.53 -12.50
CA SER A 34 10.75 17.50 -13.07
C SER A 34 10.42 18.61 -12.08
N ARG A 35 10.24 19.84 -12.56
CA ARG A 35 9.78 20.99 -11.78
C ARG A 35 8.58 20.70 -10.84
N PRO A 36 7.49 20.03 -11.27
CA PRO A 36 6.39 19.71 -10.34
C PRO A 36 6.78 18.66 -9.29
N THR A 37 7.73 17.77 -9.58
CA THR A 37 8.29 16.85 -8.58
C THR A 37 9.08 17.63 -7.52
N PHE A 38 9.96 18.53 -7.94
CA PHE A 38 10.72 19.39 -7.03
C PHE A 38 9.80 20.18 -6.11
N ALA A 39 8.77 20.83 -6.66
CA ALA A 39 7.81 21.59 -5.87
C ALA A 39 7.08 20.72 -4.81
N ARG A 40 6.76 19.47 -5.14
CA ARG A 40 6.15 18.52 -4.18
C ARG A 40 7.12 18.12 -3.07
N ILE A 41 8.38 17.84 -3.40
CA ILE A 41 9.42 17.50 -2.43
C ILE A 41 9.65 18.67 -1.48
N LEU A 42 9.86 19.87 -2.01
CA LEU A 42 10.07 21.09 -1.22
C LEU A 42 8.88 21.38 -0.29
N LEU A 43 7.64 21.23 -0.77
CA LEU A 43 6.45 21.42 0.04
C LEU A 43 6.37 20.40 1.19
N SER A 44 6.68 19.13 0.92
CA SER A 44 6.74 18.08 1.95
C SER A 44 7.79 18.41 3.01
N ALA A 45 8.99 18.79 2.57
CA ALA A 45 10.10 19.16 3.43
C ALA A 45 9.75 20.32 4.37
N ARG A 46 9.22 21.43 3.82
CA ARG A 46 8.81 22.59 4.61
C ARG A 46 7.71 22.26 5.61
N LYS A 47 6.75 21.40 5.25
CA LYS A 47 5.68 20.97 6.16
C LYS A 47 6.25 20.18 7.35
N LYS A 48 7.16 19.24 7.09
CA LYS A 48 7.83 18.45 8.13
C LYS A 48 8.66 19.32 9.07
N VAL A 49 9.46 20.23 8.52
CA VAL A 49 10.24 21.19 9.31
C VAL A 49 9.33 22.05 10.17
N SER A 50 8.27 22.61 9.59
CA SER A 50 7.31 23.43 10.32
C SER A 50 6.63 22.65 11.44
N ASP A 51 6.15 21.44 11.16
CA ASP A 51 5.52 20.56 12.15
C ASP A 51 6.48 20.25 13.30
N ALA A 52 7.75 20.01 13.01
CA ALA A 52 8.71 19.71 14.07
C ALA A 52 9.03 20.93 14.94
N LEU A 53 9.20 22.11 14.33
CA LEU A 53 9.46 23.35 15.04
C LEU A 53 8.27 23.78 15.92
N PHE A 54 7.04 23.71 15.40
CA PHE A 54 5.84 24.13 16.14
C PHE A 54 5.45 23.16 17.26
N HIS A 55 5.64 21.86 17.06
CA HIS A 55 5.28 20.84 18.03
C HIS A 55 6.45 20.37 18.90
N ALA A 56 7.62 21.05 18.81
CA ALA A 56 8.86 20.68 19.49
C ALA A 56 9.18 19.18 19.36
N LYS A 57 8.97 18.62 18.15
CA LYS A 57 9.30 17.23 17.83
C LYS A 57 10.78 17.14 17.49
N SER A 58 11.39 15.98 17.74
CA SER A 58 12.76 15.72 17.30
C SER A 58 12.81 15.67 15.77
N LEU A 59 13.75 16.41 15.17
CA LEU A 59 14.06 16.34 13.74
C LEU A 59 15.20 15.35 13.54
N SER A 60 14.90 14.26 12.83
CA SER A 60 15.88 13.26 12.45
C SER A 60 16.06 13.31 10.93
N ILE A 61 17.30 13.37 10.48
CA ILE A 61 17.65 13.31 9.07
C ILE A 61 17.94 11.84 8.77
N ASN A 62 17.17 11.26 7.85
CA ASN A 62 17.48 9.94 7.35
C ASN A 62 18.57 10.06 6.29
N GLU A 63 19.80 9.79 6.69
CA GLU A 63 21.00 9.87 5.84
C GLU A 63 21.08 8.73 4.81
N GLY A 64 19.98 7.99 4.63
CA GLY A 64 19.90 6.85 3.76
C GLY A 64 20.48 5.62 4.44
N HIS A 65 19.68 4.95 5.26
CA HIS A 65 19.75 3.50 5.45
C HIS A 65 18.42 2.98 6.02
N GLU A 66 17.28 3.46 5.51
CA GLU A 66 15.99 2.83 5.84
C GLU A 66 15.84 1.55 5.02
N ASN A 67 16.30 0.46 5.63
CA ASN A 67 15.83 -0.89 5.38
C ASN A 67 16.02 -1.31 3.91
N MET A 68 17.25 -1.74 3.59
CA MET A 68 17.28 -3.05 2.95
C MET A 68 16.44 -3.93 3.85
N ILE A 69 15.19 -4.19 3.46
CA ILE A 69 14.44 -5.31 4.00
C ILE A 69 15.44 -6.44 3.84
N GLU A 70 16.05 -6.88 4.94
CA GLU A 70 16.67 -8.18 4.98
C GLU A 70 15.55 -9.08 4.48
N ASN A 71 15.67 -9.46 3.22
CA ASN A 71 14.70 -10.28 2.54
C ASN A 71 14.91 -11.65 3.17
N VAL A 72 14.42 -11.81 4.39
CA VAL A 72 14.50 -12.99 5.20
C VAL A 72 13.09 -13.53 5.36
N ARG A 73 12.93 -14.79 5.04
CA ARG A 73 11.69 -15.54 5.22
C ARG A 73 11.79 -16.24 6.55
N LYS A 74 10.85 -15.95 7.44
CA LYS A 74 10.71 -16.64 8.72
C LYS A 74 9.97 -17.96 8.50
N PHE A 75 10.57 -19.06 8.93
CA PHE A 75 9.97 -20.38 8.91
C PHE A 75 9.85 -20.92 10.33
N THR A 76 8.79 -21.69 10.58
CA THR A 76 8.57 -22.42 11.83
C THR A 76 8.39 -23.90 11.53
N CYS A 77 9.16 -24.76 12.18
CA CYS A 77 8.97 -26.21 12.11
C CYS A 77 7.73 -26.61 12.93
N LYS A 78 6.84 -27.43 12.36
CA LYS A 78 5.66 -27.95 13.09
C LYS A 78 5.97 -29.09 14.04
N ASP A 79 7.06 -29.81 13.80
CA ASP A 79 7.39 -31.02 14.56
C ASP A 79 8.08 -30.68 15.90
N CYS A 80 8.85 -29.58 15.95
CA CYS A 80 9.52 -29.13 17.18
C CYS A 80 9.24 -27.66 17.57
N GLY A 81 8.57 -26.89 16.73
CA GLY A 81 8.27 -25.47 17.01
C GLY A 81 9.42 -24.49 16.74
N LYS A 82 10.58 -24.96 16.24
CA LYS A 82 11.75 -24.09 16.01
C LYS A 82 11.50 -23.04 14.93
N GLU A 83 11.85 -21.79 15.22
CA GLU A 83 11.80 -20.65 14.28
C GLU A 83 13.19 -20.35 13.71
N PHE A 84 13.27 -20.05 12.42
CA PHE A 84 14.53 -19.70 11.76
C PHE A 84 14.32 -18.84 10.50
N GLU A 85 15.36 -18.09 10.14
CA GLU A 85 15.32 -17.05 9.10
C GLU A 85 16.21 -17.44 7.91
N LEU A 86 15.66 -17.39 6.68
CA LEU A 86 16.41 -17.67 5.45
C LEU A 86 16.35 -16.50 4.49
N ALA A 87 17.49 -16.16 3.88
CA ALA A 87 17.55 -15.21 2.78
C ALA A 87 16.70 -15.64 1.58
N TYR A 88 16.16 -14.68 0.82
CA TYR A 88 15.47 -14.96 -0.45
C TYR A 88 16.41 -15.64 -1.45
N GLY A 89 15.92 -16.68 -2.13
CA GLY A 89 16.66 -17.45 -3.13
C GLY A 89 17.01 -18.89 -2.70
N GLY A 90 17.06 -19.17 -1.40
CA GLY A 90 17.47 -20.47 -0.84
C GLY A 90 16.40 -21.58 -0.78
N GLY A 91 15.29 -21.47 -1.53
CA GLY A 91 14.25 -22.50 -1.53
C GLY A 91 13.53 -22.71 -0.19
N ARG A 92 12.79 -23.83 -0.07
CA ARG A 92 12.23 -24.31 1.21
C ARG A 92 13.33 -25.10 1.91
N PRO A 93 13.54 -24.93 3.23
CA PRO A 93 14.49 -25.75 3.98
C PRO A 93 14.16 -27.24 3.84
N GLU A 94 15.17 -28.07 3.59
CA GLU A 94 14.99 -29.52 3.40
C GLU A 94 14.83 -30.25 4.73
N LYS A 95 15.56 -29.85 5.79
CA LYS A 95 15.52 -30.50 7.12
C LYS A 95 15.64 -29.50 8.26
N CYS A 96 14.96 -29.78 9.36
CA CYS A 96 15.07 -28.97 10.57
C CYS A 96 16.40 -29.30 11.25
N THR A 97 17.13 -28.28 11.69
CA THR A 97 18.43 -28.45 12.34
C THR A 97 18.36 -29.08 13.73
N GLU A 98 17.17 -29.24 14.31
CA GLU A 98 17.00 -29.83 15.65
C GLU A 98 16.29 -31.17 15.66
N CYS A 99 15.21 -31.32 14.88
CA CYS A 99 14.43 -32.55 14.88
C CYS A 99 14.55 -33.36 13.58
N GLY A 100 15.23 -32.83 12.56
CA GLY A 100 15.28 -33.44 11.24
C GLY A 100 13.95 -33.44 10.47
N GLY A 101 12.89 -32.85 11.02
CA GLY A 101 11.57 -32.80 10.39
C GLY A 101 11.53 -31.97 9.11
N GLU A 102 10.61 -32.32 8.21
CA GLU A 102 10.41 -31.69 6.89
C GLU A 102 9.17 -30.77 6.85
N ASN A 103 8.44 -30.66 7.97
CA ASN A 103 7.20 -29.90 8.06
C ASN A 103 7.44 -28.45 8.51
N PHE A 104 7.56 -27.54 7.54
CA PHE A 104 7.74 -26.11 7.78
C PHE A 104 6.53 -25.28 7.36
N ASN A 105 6.20 -24.29 8.20
CA ASN A 105 5.29 -23.18 7.91
C ASN A 105 6.07 -21.91 7.66
N ARG A 106 5.61 -21.06 6.73
CA ARG A 106 6.12 -19.70 6.57
C ARG A 106 5.33 -18.76 7.46
N VAL A 107 6.02 -18.00 8.30
CA VAL A 107 5.41 -16.97 9.16
C VAL A 107 5.50 -15.63 8.42
N GLY A 108 4.37 -14.92 8.31
CA GLY A 108 4.35 -13.55 7.78
C GLY A 108 4.07 -13.39 6.28
N GLY A 109 3.10 -14.14 5.72
CA GLY A 109 2.45 -13.76 4.46
C GLY A 109 1.02 -13.28 4.72
N CYS A 110 0.61 -12.12 4.17
CA CYS A 110 -0.81 -11.80 4.05
C CYS A 110 -1.43 -12.74 2.99
N GLY A 111 -1.79 -13.92 3.45
CA GLY A 111 -2.30 -15.01 2.62
C GLY A 111 -3.08 -15.97 3.49
N ALA A 112 -3.90 -15.44 4.41
CA ALA A 112 -5.02 -16.18 4.95
C ALA A 112 -5.95 -16.49 3.77
N GLN A 113 -5.67 -17.58 3.06
CA GLN A 113 -6.63 -18.21 2.18
C GLN A 113 -7.84 -18.54 3.04
N ILE A 114 -8.89 -17.73 2.87
CA ILE A 114 -10.26 -18.12 3.09
C ILE A 114 -10.39 -19.47 2.40
N ARG A 115 -10.28 -20.56 3.16
CA ARG A 115 -10.79 -21.86 2.71
C ARG A 115 -12.27 -21.62 2.56
N ARG A 116 -12.72 -21.31 1.33
CA ARG A 116 -14.10 -21.46 0.95
C ARG A 116 -14.42 -22.94 1.16
N ARG A 117 -14.90 -23.29 2.36
CA ARG A 117 -15.58 -24.56 2.61
C ARG A 117 -16.76 -24.57 1.65
N ARG A 118 -16.59 -25.20 0.49
CA ARG A 118 -17.72 -25.69 -0.29
C ARG A 118 -18.39 -26.74 0.59
N ASN A 119 -19.44 -26.34 1.29
CA ASN A 119 -20.27 -27.26 2.05
C ASN A 119 -21.10 -28.07 1.04
N THR A 120 -20.57 -29.20 0.60
CA THR A 120 -21.34 -30.23 -0.08
C THR A 120 -21.99 -31.08 0.99
N ASN A 121 -23.33 -31.03 1.03
CA ASN A 121 -24.25 -31.88 1.79
C ASN A 121 -24.57 -31.45 3.23
N LEU A 122 -25.71 -30.75 3.37
CA LEU A 122 -26.68 -31.13 4.38
C LEU A 122 -28.10 -30.97 3.82
N ALA A 123 -28.58 -32.06 3.22
CA ALA A 123 -29.99 -32.32 3.10
C ALA A 123 -30.53 -32.71 4.48
N SER A 124 -31.73 -32.24 4.83
CA SER A 124 -32.86 -33.01 5.43
C SER A 124 -33.65 -32.22 6.48
N ALA A 125 -34.92 -31.96 6.13
CA ALA A 125 -36.14 -32.05 6.95
C ALA A 125 -36.25 -31.21 8.26
N ALA A 126 -37.21 -30.28 8.32
CA ALA A 126 -38.57 -30.55 8.81
C ALA A 126 -39.34 -29.24 9.11
N SER A 127 -40.53 -29.14 8.51
CA SER A 127 -41.83 -28.68 9.03
C SER A 127 -41.95 -27.43 9.91
N GLY A 128 -42.85 -26.52 9.52
CA GLY A 128 -43.48 -25.57 10.45
C GLY A 128 -44.09 -24.33 9.78
N GLU A 129 -45.38 -24.42 9.46
CA GLU A 129 -46.21 -23.36 8.90
C GLU A 129 -46.45 -22.22 9.91
N ASN A 130 -46.46 -20.95 9.47
CA ASN A 130 -47.54 -20.04 9.88
C ASN A 130 -47.71 -18.86 8.92
N GLN A 131 -48.96 -18.64 8.53
CA GLN A 131 -49.45 -17.64 7.60
C GLN A 131 -50.03 -16.47 8.42
N VAL A 132 -49.75 -15.22 8.06
CA VAL A 132 -50.78 -14.15 8.07
C VAL A 132 -50.49 -13.15 6.96
N ALA A 133 -51.53 -12.87 6.18
CA ALA A 133 -51.56 -11.99 5.02
C ALA A 133 -51.62 -10.50 5.37
N GLY A 134 -51.19 -9.64 4.44
CA GLY A 134 -51.45 -8.20 4.44
C GLY A 134 -51.08 -7.57 3.10
N ALA A 135 -52.08 -7.25 2.28
CA ALA A 135 -51.97 -6.74 0.92
C ALA A 135 -51.59 -5.25 0.84
N GLY A 136 -50.89 -4.86 -0.24
CA GLY A 136 -50.67 -3.45 -0.60
C GLY A 136 -49.97 -3.30 -1.95
N MET A 137 -50.74 -3.10 -3.03
CA MET A 137 -50.26 -2.88 -4.40
C MET A 137 -49.86 -1.40 -4.60
N GLY A 138 -48.71 -1.15 -5.22
CA GLY A 138 -48.30 0.19 -5.66
C GLY A 138 -47.34 0.14 -6.85
N MET A 139 -47.89 0.31 -8.06
CA MET A 139 -47.15 0.34 -9.33
C MET A 139 -46.55 1.73 -9.57
N GLY A 140 -45.22 1.84 -9.68
CA GLY A 140 -44.51 3.05 -10.09
C GLY A 140 -43.51 2.75 -11.21
N ARG A 141 -43.80 3.26 -12.41
CA ARG A 141 -43.04 3.05 -13.66
C ARG A 141 -41.91 4.07 -13.79
N GLY A 142 -40.77 3.65 -14.36
CA GLY A 142 -40.14 4.44 -15.42
C GLY A 142 -38.64 4.76 -15.31
N ARG A 143 -37.91 4.22 -16.31
CA ARG A 143 -36.80 4.81 -17.13
C ARG A 143 -35.57 5.30 -16.35
N GLY A 144 -34.35 4.76 -16.47
CA GLY A 144 -33.66 4.26 -17.66
C GLY A 144 -32.92 5.41 -18.36
N CYS A 145 -31.59 5.51 -18.19
CA CYS A 145 -30.69 6.30 -19.04
C CYS A 145 -29.35 5.57 -19.21
N ALA A 146 -28.90 5.57 -20.45
CA ALA A 146 -28.02 4.60 -21.07
C ALA A 146 -26.54 4.98 -21.04
N ARG A 147 -25.70 3.96 -21.22
CA ARG A 147 -24.27 4.04 -21.54
C ARG A 147 -24.10 4.59 -22.96
N GLY A 148 -23.19 5.53 -23.14
CA GLY A 148 -22.75 6.00 -24.46
C GLY A 148 -21.22 6.03 -24.53
N ASN A 149 -20.64 5.04 -25.21
CA ASN A 149 -19.29 5.11 -25.75
C ASN A 149 -19.34 5.91 -27.06
N GLY A 150 -18.43 6.86 -27.25
CA GLY A 150 -18.28 7.60 -28.50
C GLY A 150 -16.82 7.86 -28.81
N CYS A 151 -16.25 7.02 -29.66
CA CYS A 151 -14.96 7.23 -30.32
C CYS A 151 -15.16 8.22 -31.48
N GLY A 152 -14.26 9.18 -31.66
CA GLY A 152 -14.30 10.07 -32.83
C GLY A 152 -13.09 10.98 -32.93
N GLY A 153 -12.02 10.47 -33.54
CA GLY A 153 -10.91 11.30 -34.02
C GLY A 153 -11.30 12.01 -35.31
N GLY A 154 -10.97 13.31 -35.41
CA GLY A 154 -11.32 14.12 -36.57
C GLY A 154 -10.62 15.48 -36.58
N ARG A 155 -9.47 15.50 -37.27
CA ARG A 155 -8.65 16.60 -37.81
C ARG A 155 -9.31 18.00 -37.93
N GLY A 156 -8.59 19.02 -37.44
CA GLY A 156 -8.00 20.05 -38.33
C GLY A 156 -8.60 21.47 -38.35
N ARG A 157 -7.67 22.44 -38.22
CA ARG A 157 -7.74 23.90 -38.54
C ARG A 157 -8.50 24.73 -37.48
N GLY A 158 -7.97 25.77 -36.85
CA GLY A 158 -6.92 26.72 -37.27
C GLY A 158 -7.57 28.06 -37.64
N CYS A 159 -7.78 28.93 -36.64
CA CYS A 159 -8.08 30.38 -36.66
C CYS A 159 -7.72 30.85 -35.24
N VAL A 160 -6.85 31.81 -34.94
CA VAL A 160 -6.39 33.02 -35.61
C VAL A 160 -4.91 33.25 -35.36
#